data_AF-T1C640-F1
#
_entry.id   AF-T1C640-F1
#
_cell.length_a   1.000
_cell.length_b   1.000
_cell.length_c   1.000
_cell.angle_alpha   90.00
_cell.angle_beta   90.00
_cell.angle_gamma   90.00
#
_symmetry.space_group_name_H-M   'P 1'
#
loop_
_entity.id
_entity.type
_entity.pdbx_description
1 polymer ?
#
loop_
_entity_poly.entity_id
_entity_poly.type
_entity_poly.pdbx_seq_one_letter_code
_entity_poly.pdbx_strand_id
1 'polypeptide(L)'
;MVTINETLALVDQHTAHERVRYDALKKMFSEGEIRTQPFLFPMIVRLSSMAISRLDSRLDELKAIGFSVEPIGPESLRVDSIPAILEGEDPQHL
;
A
#
# COMPACT_ATOMS: atom_id res chain seq x y z
N MET A 1 -11.39 14.78 -17.28
CA MET A 1 -11.39 16.15 -17.84
C MET A 1 -12.10 17.04 -16.85
N VAL A 2 -11.43 18.06 -16.31
CA VAL A 2 -11.94 18.93 -15.23
C VAL A 2 -11.73 20.38 -15.65
N THR A 3 -12.69 21.26 -15.37
CA THR A 3 -12.57 22.69 -15.67
C THR A 3 -12.11 23.44 -14.41
N ILE A 4 -11.04 24.20 -14.51
CA ILE A 4 -10.51 25.04 -13.42
C ILE A 4 -10.36 26.45 -13.97
N ASN A 5 -11.04 27.43 -13.37
CA ASN A 5 -10.98 28.85 -13.77
C ASN A 5 -11.11 29.07 -15.28
N GLU A 6 -12.21 28.59 -15.88
CA GLU A 6 -12.50 28.71 -17.32
C GLU A 6 -11.46 28.07 -18.25
N THR A 7 -10.52 27.29 -17.70
CA THR A 7 -9.50 26.54 -18.42
C THR A 7 -9.77 25.05 -18.32
N LEU A 8 -9.59 24.33 -19.43
CA LEU A 8 -9.75 22.88 -19.49
C LEU A 8 -8.47 22.18 -19.03
N ALA A 9 -8.55 21.35 -18.01
CA ALA A 9 -7.46 20.50 -17.55
C ALA A 9 -7.71 19.03 -17.91
N LEU A 10 -6.74 18.40 -18.58
CA LEU A 10 -6.67 16.94 -18.71
C LEU A 10 -5.92 16.37 -17.50
N VAL A 11 -6.56 15.45 -16.81
CA VAL A 11 -6.00 14.77 -15.64
C VAL A 11 -5.92 13.30 -15.98
N ASP A 12 -4.73 12.72 -15.84
CA ASP A 12 -4.56 11.28 -15.78
C ASP A 12 -5.08 10.79 -14.42
N GLN A 13 -6.18 10.06 -14.45
CA GLN A 13 -6.84 9.55 -13.25
C GLN A 13 -5.93 8.61 -12.45
N HIS A 14 -5.10 7.79 -13.10
CA HIS A 14 -4.26 6.81 -12.41
C HIS A 14 -3.18 7.52 -11.60
N THR A 15 -2.39 8.37 -12.26
CA THR A 15 -1.35 9.17 -11.60
C THR A 15 -1.92 10.10 -10.52
N ALA A 16 -3.06 10.74 -10.78
CA ALA A 16 -3.71 11.61 -9.80
C ALA A 16 -4.17 10.83 -8.55
N HIS A 17 -4.73 9.63 -8.74
CA HIS A 17 -5.19 8.80 -7.63
C HIS A 17 -4.01 8.32 -6.76
N GLU A 18 -2.94 7.86 -7.38
CA GLU A 18 -1.71 7.43 -6.68
C GLU A 18 -1.09 8.58 -5.88
N ARG A 19 -1.00 9.78 -6.47
CA ARG A 19 -0.45 10.97 -5.81
C ARG A 19 -1.24 11.33 -4.54
N VAL A 20 -2.57 11.34 -4.64
CA VAL A 20 -3.45 11.67 -3.51
C VAL A 20 -3.30 10.66 -2.37
N ARG A 21 -3.27 9.36 -2.69
CA ARG A 21 -3.07 8.30 -1.68
C ARG A 21 -1.69 8.38 -1.04
N TYR A 22 -0.63 8.59 -1.83
CA TYR A 22 0.73 8.74 -1.32
C TYR A 22 0.85 9.91 -0.35
N ASP A 23 0.34 11.09 -0.72
CA ASP A 23 0.41 12.27 0.14
C ASP A 23 -0.37 12.08 1.45
N ALA A 24 -1.53 11.44 1.38
CA ALA A 24 -2.33 11.12 2.55
C ALA A 24 -1.65 10.07 3.46
N LEU A 25 -1.08 8.99 2.90
CA LEU A 25 -0.31 8.01 3.68
C LEU A 25 0.91 8.66 4.34
N LYS A 26 1.63 9.51 3.61
CA LYS A 26 2.78 10.26 4.14
C LYS A 26 2.39 11.17 5.30
N LYS A 27 1.24 11.84 5.18
CA LYS A 27 0.68 12.66 6.26
C LYS A 27 0.35 11.81 7.49
N MET A 28 -0.40 10.72 7.31
CA MET A 28 -0.76 9.81 8.40
C MET A 28 0.47 9.22 9.10
N PHE A 29 1.51 8.86 8.34
CA PHE A 29 2.79 8.42 8.87
C PHE A 29 3.46 9.50 9.73
N SER A 30 3.50 10.75 9.27
CA SER A 30 4.08 11.85 10.04
C SER A 30 3.30 12.19 11.31
N GLU A 31 2.00 11.91 11.32
CA GLU A 31 1.10 12.13 12.48
C GLU A 31 1.08 10.92 13.43
N GLY A 32 1.65 9.78 13.04
CA GLY A 32 1.68 8.55 13.84
C GLY A 32 0.34 7.80 13.91
N GLU A 33 -0.66 8.21 13.14
CA GLU A 33 -2.01 7.63 13.15
C GLU A 33 -2.32 6.90 11.84
N ILE A 34 -1.66 5.76 11.62
CA ILE A 34 -2.00 4.90 10.48
C ILE A 34 -3.04 3.87 10.87
N ARG A 35 -4.22 3.99 10.27
CA ARG A 35 -5.28 2.99 10.37
C ARG A 35 -5.00 1.84 9.42
N THR A 36 -5.24 0.62 9.89
CA THR A 36 -5.09 -0.61 9.12
C THR A 36 -6.43 -1.25 8.85
N GLN A 37 -6.56 -1.90 7.70
CA GLN A 37 -7.69 -2.74 7.34
C GLN A 37 -7.25 -4.21 7.33
N PRO A 38 -7.74 -5.02 8.28
CA PRO A 38 -7.50 -6.46 8.26
C PRO A 38 -8.30 -7.12 7.14
N PHE A 39 -7.72 -8.17 6.55
CA PHE A 39 -8.48 -9.05 5.66
C PHE A 39 -9.34 -10.03 6.45
N LEU A 40 -10.46 -10.45 5.87
CA LEU A 40 -11.30 -11.50 6.46
C LEU A 40 -10.54 -12.85 6.51
N PHE A 41 -9.70 -13.09 5.51
CA PHE A 41 -8.79 -14.22 5.45
C PHE A 41 -7.40 -13.70 5.04
N PRO A 42 -6.31 -14.20 5.65
CA PRO A 42 -4.96 -13.84 5.22
C PRO A 42 -4.75 -14.13 3.73
N MET A 43 -4.11 -13.20 3.03
CA MET A 43 -3.76 -13.36 1.63
C MET A 43 -2.33 -13.85 1.48
N ILE A 44 -2.09 -14.75 0.53
CA ILE A 44 -0.74 -15.18 0.17
C ILE A 44 -0.34 -14.50 -1.13
N VAL A 45 0.73 -13.71 -1.06
CA VAL A 45 1.33 -13.05 -2.22
C VAL A 45 2.61 -13.80 -2.58
N ARG A 46 2.75 -14.13 -3.88
CA ARG A 46 3.99 -14.71 -4.40
C ARG A 46 4.95 -13.62 -4.81
N LEU A 47 6.17 -13.68 -4.29
CA LEU A 47 7.24 -12.74 -4.60
C LEU A 47 8.49 -13.52 -4.96
N SER A 48 9.38 -12.94 -5.76
CA SER A 48 10.69 -13.56 -5.99
C SER A 48 11.46 -13.73 -4.68
N SER A 49 12.31 -14.74 -4.59
CA SER A 49 13.16 -14.96 -3.41
C SER A 49 14.06 -13.77 -3.06
N MET A 50 14.53 -13.03 -4.07
CA MET A 50 15.26 -11.78 -3.86
C MET A 50 14.38 -10.69 -3.22
N ALA A 51 13.09 -10.61 -3.60
CA ALA A 51 12.17 -9.65 -3.02
C ALA A 51 11.84 -10.01 -1.56
N ILE A 52 11.58 -11.28 -1.25
CA ILE A 52 11.38 -11.76 0.13
C ILE A 52 12.60 -11.42 0.99
N SER A 53 13.81 -11.72 0.51
CA SER A 53 15.05 -11.42 1.25
C SER A 53 15.24 -9.92 1.54
N ARG A 54 14.87 -9.04 0.60
CA ARG A 54 14.91 -7.58 0.81
C ARG A 54 13.85 -7.13 1.81
N LEU A 55 12.65 -7.70 1.72
CA LEU A 55 11.51 -7.36 2.56
C LEU A 55 11.73 -7.77 4.01
N ASP A 56 12.35 -8.93 4.24
CA ASP A 56 12.64 -9.49 5.56
C ASP A 56 13.43 -8.49 6.44
N SER A 57 14.40 -7.80 5.83
CA SER A 57 15.18 -6.74 6.50
C SER A 57 14.41 -5.44 6.80
N ARG A 58 13.16 -5.31 6.33
CA ARG A 58 12.36 -4.08 6.33
C ARG A 58 10.92 -4.29 6.83
N LEU A 59 10.64 -5.43 7.47
CA LEU A 59 9.31 -5.74 8.00
C LEU A 59 8.82 -4.68 9.00
N ASP A 60 9.72 -4.13 9.81
CA ASP A 60 9.38 -3.06 10.76
C ASP A 60 9.00 -1.75 10.06
N GLU A 61 9.62 -1.43 8.92
CA GLU A 61 9.24 -0.26 8.11
C GLU A 61 7.82 -0.44 7.54
N LEU A 62 7.51 -1.64 7.04
CA LEU A 62 6.18 -1.97 6.53
C LEU A 62 5.12 -1.91 7.63
N LYS A 63 5.44 -2.42 8.81
CA LYS A 63 4.59 -2.33 9.98
C LYS A 63 4.34 -0.87 10.40
N ALA A 64 5.39 -0.05 10.39
CA ALA A 64 5.29 1.37 10.73
C ALA A 64 4.37 2.15 9.77
N ILE A 65 4.21 1.68 8.53
CA ILE A 65 3.29 2.28 7.55
C ILE A 65 1.94 1.56 7.45
N GLY A 66 1.64 0.59 8.32
CA GLY A 66 0.31 -0.04 8.44
C GLY A 66 0.13 -1.39 7.75
N PHE A 67 1.19 -2.04 7.28
CA PHE A 67 1.13 -3.42 6.79
C PHE A 67 1.36 -4.44 7.92
N SER A 68 0.58 -5.52 7.91
CA SER A 68 0.88 -6.72 8.71
C SER A 68 1.22 -7.85 7.76
N VAL A 69 2.52 -8.14 7.64
CA VAL A 69 3.05 -9.12 6.68
C VAL A 69 4.09 -10.02 7.33
N GLU A 70 4.16 -11.26 6.89
CA GLU A 70 5.10 -12.27 7.38
C GLU A 70 5.58 -13.17 6.22
N PRO A 71 6.90 -13.31 5.99
CA PRO A 71 7.43 -14.32 5.07
C PRO A 71 7.10 -15.72 5.58
N ILE A 72 6.47 -16.54 4.74
CA ILE A 72 6.09 -17.94 5.09
C ILE A 72 6.84 -18.98 4.25
N GLY A 73 7.83 -18.54 3.49
CA GLY A 73 8.65 -19.38 2.63
C GLY A 73 9.56 -18.54 1.73
N PRO A 74 10.37 -19.19 0.89
CA PRO A 74 11.34 -18.49 0.05
C PRO A 74 10.71 -17.57 -1.00
N GLU A 75 9.44 -17.78 -1.36
CA GLU A 75 8.76 -17.02 -2.43
C GLU A 75 7.31 -16.63 -2.06
N SER A 76 6.99 -16.65 -0.76
CA SER A 76 5.62 -16.48 -0.28
C SER A 76 5.59 -15.53 0.90
N LEU A 77 4.71 -14.53 0.81
CA LEU A 77 4.42 -13.56 1.86
C LEU A 77 2.96 -13.71 2.29
N ARG A 78 2.71 -13.89 3.58
CA ARG A 78 1.37 -13.77 4.15
C ARG A 78 1.09 -12.30 4.44
N VAL A 79 -0.09 -11.84 4.08
CA VAL A 79 -0.59 -10.48 4.33
C VAL A 79 -1.87 -10.60 5.14
N ASP A 80 -1.83 -10.11 6.38
CA ASP A 80 -2.95 -10.13 7.32
C ASP A 80 -3.74 -8.80 7.29
N SER A 81 -3.07 -7.68 7.01
CA SER A 81 -3.69 -6.36 6.88
C SER A 81 -2.88 -5.40 6.00
N ILE A 82 -3.56 -4.41 5.42
CA ILE A 82 -2.97 -3.28 4.70
C ILE A 82 -3.35 -1.95 5.35
N PRO A 83 -2.71 -0.82 5.01
CA PRO A 83 -3.19 0.51 5.42
C PRO A 83 -4.61 0.74 4.88
N ALA A 84 -5.53 1.21 5.72
CA ALA A 84 -6.95 1.37 5.34
C ALA A 84 -7.16 2.36 4.18
N ILE A 85 -6.19 3.24 3.92
CA ILE A 85 -6.24 4.14 2.76
C ILE A 85 -6.06 3.41 1.41
N LEU A 86 -5.52 2.18 1.45
CA LEU A 86 -5.39 1.29 0.30
C LEU A 86 -6.59 0.35 0.17
N GLU A 87 -7.71 0.63 0.87
CA GLU A 87 -8.94 -0.16 0.78
C GLU A 87 -9.37 -0.38 -0.68
N GLY A 88 -9.75 -1.62 -1.00
CA GLY A 88 -10.20 -2.02 -2.34
C GLY A 88 -9.08 -2.38 -3.32
N GLU A 89 -7.81 -2.19 -2.95
CA GLU A 89 -6.67 -2.68 -3.72
C GLU A 89 -6.40 -4.16 -3.39
N ASP A 90 -6.05 -4.94 -4.41
CA ASP A 90 -5.58 -6.31 -4.24
C ASP A 90 -4.09 -6.27 -3.86
N PRO A 91 -3.67 -6.86 -2.73
CA PRO A 91 -2.26 -6.98 -2.35
C PRO A 91 -1.33 -7.59 -3.39
N GLN A 92 -1.86 -8.36 -4.35
CA GLN A 92 -1.06 -8.87 -5.47
C GLN A 92 -0.71 -7.80 -6.51
N HIS A 93 -1.45 -6.69 -6.53
CA HIS A 93 -1.33 -5.60 -7.49
C HIS A 93 -0.75 -4.31 -6.86
N LEU A 94 -0.43 -4.33 -5.55
CA LEU A 94 0.32 -3.28 -4.83
C LEU A 94 1.84 -3.45 -5.02
#